data_AF-A0A7K2QP84-F1
#
_entry.id   AF-A0A7K2QP84-F1
#
_cell.length_a   1.000
_cell.length_b   1.000
_cell.length_c   1.000
_cell.angle_alpha   90.00
_cell.angle_beta   90.00
_cell.angle_gamma   90.00
#
_symmetry.space_group_name_H-M   'P 1'
#
loop_
_entity.id
_entity.type
_entity.pdbx_description
1 polymer ?
#
loop_
_entity_poly.entity_id
_entity_poly.type
_entity_poly.pdbx_seq_one_letter_code
_entity_poly.pdbx_strand_id
1 'polypeptide(L)'
;AAKDALRQLLWDGGAGPVFPVEVPVGNDPAGRPVAGGSLAGGFRLSIAHKERVAVALADPSRPVGIDVEPVTADPDALIRVALTPAELLLAEELAARGGSGLPASLTALWCA
;
A
#
# COMPACT_ATOMS: atom_id res chain seq x y z
N ALA A 1 5.15 -6.91 8.18
CA ALA A 1 4.28 -5.91 7.53
C ALA A 1 2.84 -5.96 8.05
N ALA A 2 1.97 -6.89 7.60
CA ALA A 2 0.54 -6.89 7.95
C ALA A 2 0.26 -6.89 9.47
N LYS A 3 0.83 -7.88 10.18
CA LYS A 3 0.68 -7.98 11.64
C LYS A 3 1.29 -6.80 12.37
N ASP A 4 2.37 -6.22 11.85
CA ASP A 4 3.02 -5.06 12.47
C ASP A 4 2.14 -3.81 12.33
N ALA A 5 1.52 -3.58 11.17
CA ALA A 5 0.58 -2.48 10.97
C ALA A 5 -0.61 -2.57 11.93
N LEU A 6 -1.19 -3.77 12.09
CA LEU A 6 -2.29 -4.00 13.03
C LEU A 6 -1.86 -3.82 14.50
N ARG A 7 -0.69 -4.37 14.88
CA ARG A 7 -0.16 -4.23 16.24
C ARG A 7 0.12 -2.79 16.59
N GLN A 8 0.68 -2.00 15.66
CA GLN A 8 0.94 -0.58 15.89
C GLN A 8 -0.36 0.17 16.22
N LEU A 9 -1.43 -0.04 15.45
CA LEU A 9 -2.73 0.57 15.75
C LEU A 9 -3.31 0.13 17.10
N LEU A 10 -3.16 -1.14 17.47
CA LEU A 10 -3.60 -1.64 18.77
C LEU A 10 -2.81 -0.99 19.91
N TRP A 11 -1.50 -0.79 19.74
CA TRP A 11 -0.66 -0.10 20.71
C TRP A 11 -1.03 1.37 20.87
N ASP A 12 -1.22 2.06 19.75
CA ASP A 12 -1.67 3.46 19.74
C ASP A 12 -3.06 3.60 20.38
N GLY A 13 -3.90 2.57 20.26
CA GLY A 13 -5.21 2.44 20.93
C GLY A 13 -5.17 1.98 22.39
N GLY A 14 -3.99 1.75 22.97
CA GLY A 14 -3.83 1.42 24.40
C GLY A 14 -3.90 -0.07 24.75
N ALA A 15 -3.84 -0.99 23.79
CA ALA A 15 -3.90 -2.44 24.06
C ALA A 15 -2.68 -3.00 24.84
N GLY A 16 -1.61 -2.23 24.99
CA GLY A 16 -0.35 -2.71 25.56
C GLY A 16 0.39 -3.67 24.62
N PRO A 17 1.39 -4.44 25.09
CA PRO A 17 2.14 -5.35 24.23
C PRO A 17 1.23 -6.40 23.57
N VAL A 18 1.33 -6.53 22.24
CA VAL A 18 0.59 -7.53 21.44
C VAL A 18 1.60 -8.36 20.67
N PHE A 19 1.48 -9.68 20.76
CA PHE A 19 2.34 -10.63 20.07
C PHE A 19 1.80 -10.95 18.67
N PRO A 20 2.66 -11.25 17.69
CA PRO A 20 2.22 -11.59 16.32
C PRO A 20 1.24 -12.78 16.23
N VAL A 21 1.25 -13.71 17.18
CA VAL A 21 0.32 -14.85 17.20
C VAL A 21 -1.11 -14.45 17.56
N GLU A 22 -1.29 -13.35 18.30
CA GLU A 22 -2.59 -12.86 18.77
C GLU A 22 -3.34 -12.07 17.69
N VAL A 23 -2.67 -11.75 16.58
CA VAL A 23 -3.23 -11.02 15.44
C VAL A 23 -3.28 -11.94 14.23
N PRO A 24 -4.33 -12.78 14.10
CA PRO A 24 -4.48 -13.64 12.94
C PRO A 24 -4.83 -12.79 11.71
N VAL A 25 -4.23 -13.15 10.58
CA VAL A 25 -4.52 -12.57 9.27
C VAL A 25 -4.82 -13.74 8.34
N GLY A 26 -6.01 -13.71 7.74
CA GLY A 26 -6.43 -14.65 6.71
C GLY A 26 -6.67 -13.92 5.39
N ASN A 27 -7.35 -14.59 4.46
CA ASN A 27 -7.79 -14.02 3.20
C ASN A 27 -9.31 -14.23 3.04
N ASP A 28 -9.98 -13.26 2.42
CA ASP A 28 -11.35 -13.44 1.95
C ASP A 28 -11.39 -14.30 0.66
N PRO A 29 -12.58 -14.65 0.13
CA PRO A 29 -12.68 -15.45 -1.09
C PRO A 29 -12.06 -14.81 -2.34
N ALA A 30 -11.87 -13.49 -2.36
CA ALA A 30 -11.19 -12.78 -3.45
C ALA A 30 -9.67 -12.69 -3.23
N GLY A 31 -9.15 -13.26 -2.13
CA GLY A 31 -7.73 -13.25 -1.78
C GLY A 31 -7.30 -12.00 -1.00
N ARG A 32 -8.19 -11.05 -0.71
CA ARG A 32 -7.84 -9.84 0.05
C ARG A 32 -7.47 -10.23 1.49
N PRO A 33 -6.40 -9.67 2.07
CA PRO A 33 -6.06 -9.94 3.46
C PRO A 33 -7.12 -9.39 4.42
N VAL A 34 -7.50 -10.19 5.42
CA VAL A 34 -8.50 -9.84 6.44
C VAL A 34 -7.91 -10.07 7.83
N ALA A 35 -7.96 -9.02 8.66
CA ALA A 35 -7.63 -9.11 10.08
C ALA A 35 -8.73 -9.85 10.84
N GLY A 36 -8.34 -10.82 11.67
CA GLY A 36 -9.26 -11.61 12.47
C GLY A 36 -9.00 -11.50 13.97
N GLY A 37 -9.63 -12.41 14.72
CA GLY A 37 -9.52 -12.47 16.17
C GLY A 37 -10.30 -11.36 16.87
N SER A 38 -10.33 -11.41 18.20
CA SER A 38 -11.06 -10.45 19.03
C SER A 38 -10.42 -9.06 19.08
N LEU A 39 -9.10 -8.97 18.88
CA LEU A 39 -8.36 -7.71 18.98
C LEU A 39 -8.42 -6.88 17.69
N ALA A 40 -8.25 -7.52 16.53
CA ALA A 40 -8.10 -6.84 15.25
C ALA A 40 -9.27 -7.10 14.28
N GLY A 41 -10.25 -7.90 14.67
CA GLY A 41 -11.43 -8.18 13.86
C GLY A 41 -12.14 -6.89 13.45
N GLY A 42 -12.39 -6.74 12.16
CA GLY A 42 -13.05 -5.56 11.59
C GLY A 42 -12.11 -4.46 11.10
N PHE A 43 -10.83 -4.49 11.46
CA PHE A 43 -9.85 -3.56 10.91
C PHE A 43 -9.70 -3.78 9.40
N ARG A 44 -9.50 -2.68 8.67
CA ARG A 44 -9.19 -2.71 7.25
C ARG A 44 -7.70 -2.88 7.06
N LEU A 45 -7.32 -3.73 6.12
CA LEU A 45 -5.94 -4.08 5.83
C LEU A 45 -5.73 -4.09 4.33
N SER A 46 -4.59 -3.53 3.90
CA SER A 46 -4.02 -3.71 2.58
C SER A 46 -2.53 -3.99 2.69
N ILE A 47 -2.01 -4.79 1.76
CA ILE A 47 -0.59 -5.14 1.68
C ILE A 47 -0.14 -5.02 0.22
N ALA A 48 1.12 -4.68 0.04
CA ALA A 48 1.81 -4.77 -1.24
C ALA A 48 3.25 -5.22 -1.01
N HIS A 49 3.83 -5.86 -2.01
CA HIS A 49 5.24 -6.22 -1.98
C HIS A 49 5.83 -6.22 -3.37
N LYS A 50 7.09 -5.80 -3.46
CA LYS A 50 7.88 -5.92 -4.68
C LYS A 50 9.33 -6.16 -4.30
N GLU A 51 9.91 -7.18 -4.94
CA GLU A 51 11.27 -7.65 -4.64
C GLU A 51 11.50 -7.89 -3.14
N ARG A 52 12.35 -7.06 -2.51
CA ARG A 52 12.77 -7.17 -1.10
C ARG A 52 11.96 -6.26 -0.17
N VAL A 53 10.97 -5.54 -0.69
CA VAL A 53 10.16 -4.58 0.06
C VAL A 53 8.75 -5.14 0.23
N ALA A 54 8.24 -5.10 1.45
CA ALA A 54 6.85 -5.42 1.77
C ALA A 54 6.29 -4.33 2.67
N VAL A 55 5.12 -3.82 2.31
CA VAL A 55 4.40 -2.76 3.03
C VAL A 55 3.02 -3.24 3.42
N ALA A 56 2.47 -2.64 4.47
CA ALA A 56 1.09 -2.85 4.87
C ALA A 56 0.52 -1.56 5.43
N LEU A 57 -0.75 -1.31 5.13
CA LEU A 57 -1.53 -0.22 5.68
C LEU A 57 -2.77 -0.80 6.36
N ALA A 58 -3.04 -0.34 7.57
CA ALA A 58 -4.23 -0.70 8.30
C ALA A 58 -4.99 0.56 8.75
N ASP A 59 -6.32 0.44 8.89
CA ASP A 59 -7.17 1.48 9.48
C ASP A 59 -8.29 0.80 10.30
N PRO A 60 -8.72 1.35 11.44
CA PRO A 60 -9.76 0.75 12.27
C PRO A 60 -11.11 0.54 11.56
N SER A 61 -11.44 1.33 10.52
CA SER A 61 -12.75 1.22 9.86
C SER A 61 -12.78 1.58 8.38
N ARG A 62 -11.96 2.54 7.93
CA ARG A 62 -11.98 3.08 6.57
C ARG A 62 -11.30 2.13 5.60
N PRO A 63 -11.86 1.89 4.41
CA PRO A 63 -11.17 1.13 3.37
C PRO A 63 -9.79 1.74 3.08
N VAL A 64 -8.78 0.89 3.01
CA VAL A 64 -7.40 1.28 2.70
C VAL A 64 -6.85 0.49 1.52
N GLY A 65 -5.96 1.13 0.77
CA GLY A 65 -5.14 0.58 -0.29
C GLY A 65 -3.71 1.07 -0.11
N ILE A 66 -2.73 0.24 -0.49
CA ILE A 66 -1.32 0.61 -0.51
C ILE A 66 -0.69 -0.16 -1.66
N ASP A 67 0.21 0.48 -2.39
CA ASP A 67 1.02 -0.16 -3.40
C ASP A 67 2.50 0.27 -3.28
N VAL A 68 3.40 -0.56 -3.79
CA VAL A 68 4.84 -0.25 -3.84
C VAL A 68 5.48 -0.89 -5.06
N GLU A 69 6.16 -0.07 -5.85
CA GLU A 69 6.87 -0.48 -7.06
C GLU A 69 8.24 0.21 -7.13
N PRO A 70 9.30 -0.46 -7.63
CA PRO A 70 10.54 0.22 -7.99
C PRO A 70 10.25 1.24 -9.09
N VAL A 71 11.00 2.35 -9.06
CA VAL A 71 10.91 3.35 -10.12
C VAL A 71 11.18 2.68 -11.47
N THR A 72 10.26 2.85 -12.41
CA THR A 72 10.33 2.18 -13.71
C THR A 72 11.62 2.50 -14.44
N ALA A 73 12.27 1.46 -14.97
CA ALA A 73 13.39 1.58 -15.89
C ALA A 73 12.93 1.72 -17.36
N ASP A 74 11.64 1.47 -17.64
CA ASP A 74 11.02 1.59 -18.97
C ASP A 74 9.74 2.46 -18.86
N PRO A 75 9.89 3.80 -18.90
CA PRO A 75 8.76 4.73 -18.85
C PRO A 75 7.76 4.51 -19.98
N ASP A 76 8.23 4.21 -21.20
CA ASP A 76 7.38 4.06 -22.37
C ASP A 76 6.45 2.85 -22.23
N ALA A 77 6.95 1.74 -21.66
CA ALA A 77 6.09 0.60 -21.34
C ALA A 77 4.99 0.96 -20.35
N LEU A 78 5.32 1.67 -19.27
CA LEU A 78 4.34 2.06 -18.25
C LEU A 78 3.27 2.99 -18.84
N ILE A 79 3.67 4.00 -19.63
CA ILE A 79 2.75 4.93 -20.30
C ILE A 79 1.76 4.18 -21.18
N ARG A 80 2.19 3.14 -21.92
CA ARG A 80 1.30 2.39 -22.82
C ARG A 80 0.23 1.57 -22.10
N VAL A 81 0.46 1.12 -20.86
CA VAL A 81 -0.42 0.16 -20.18
C VAL A 81 -1.17 0.73 -18.99
N ALA A 82 -0.63 1.77 -18.34
CA ALA A 82 -1.08 2.20 -17.02
C ALA A 82 -1.79 3.56 -17.02
N LEU A 83 -1.42 4.46 -17.92
CA LEU A 83 -1.83 5.87 -17.81
C LEU A 83 -2.72 6.28 -18.99
N THR A 84 -3.78 6.99 -18.65
CA THR A 84 -4.53 7.80 -19.60
C THR A 84 -3.70 9.01 -20.03
N PRO A 85 -4.06 9.67 -21.16
CA PRO A 85 -3.39 10.90 -21.57
C PRO A 85 -3.41 12.02 -20.51
N ALA A 86 -4.47 12.11 -19.71
CA ALA A 86 -4.57 13.09 -18.63
C ALA A 86 -3.61 12.79 -17.46
N GLU A 87 -3.44 11.51 -17.12
CA GLU A 87 -2.51 11.10 -16.07
C GLU A 87 -1.05 11.25 -16.52
N LEU A 88 -0.76 11.05 -17.81
CA LEU A 88 0.57 11.35 -18.37
C LEU A 88 0.91 12.83 -18.22
N LEU A 89 -0.01 13.74 -18.58
CA LEU A 89 0.20 15.18 -18.40
C LEU A 89 0.44 15.53 -16.92
N LEU A 90 -0.34 14.94 -16.01
CA LEU A 90 -0.14 15.11 -14.58
C LEU A 90 1.25 14.61 -14.13
N ALA A 91 1.73 13.48 -14.66
CA ALA A 91 3.06 12.97 -14.36
C ALA A 91 4.17 13.95 -14.77
N GLU A 92 4.04 14.54 -15.96
CA GLU A 92 4.97 15.54 -16.49
C GLU A 92 4.99 16.81 -15.63
N GLU A 93 3.82 17.31 -15.23
CA GLU A 93 3.69 18.46 -14.32
C GLU A 93 4.33 18.18 -12.95
N LEU A 94 4.07 17.00 -12.37
CA LEU A 94 4.66 16.60 -11.10
C LEU A 94 6.18 16.46 -11.21
N ALA A 95 6.69 15.90 -12.30
CA ALA A 95 8.11 15.74 -12.54
C ALA A 95 8.82 17.11 -12.65
N ALA A 96 8.19 18.08 -13.33
CA ALA A 96 8.70 19.44 -13.47
C ALA A 96 8.79 20.19 -12.12
N ARG A 97 7.96 19.82 -11.13
CA ARG A 97 7.92 20.44 -9.80
C ARG A 97 8.76 19.70 -8.75
N GLY A 98 8.87 18.38 -8.86
CA GLY A 98 9.28 17.50 -7.76
C GLY A 98 10.74 17.07 -7.73
N GLY A 99 11.55 17.37 -8.76
CA GLY A 99 12.98 17.07 -8.80
C GLY A 99 13.37 15.58 -8.85
N SER A 100 12.43 14.66 -8.66
CA SER A 100 12.64 13.19 -8.73
C SER A 100 12.58 12.63 -10.15
N GLY A 101 12.16 13.43 -11.13
CA GLY A 101 12.12 13.09 -12.55
C GLY A 101 10.88 12.29 -12.98
N LEU A 102 10.65 12.25 -14.30
CA LEU A 102 9.46 11.64 -14.91
C LEU A 102 9.25 10.16 -14.56
N PRO A 103 10.27 9.28 -14.54
CA PRO A 103 10.08 7.87 -14.17
C PRO A 103 9.49 7.70 -12.77
N ALA A 104 9.93 8.51 -11.81
CA ALA A 104 9.43 8.48 -10.45
C ALA A 104 7.97 8.97 -10.38
N SER A 105 7.63 10.05 -11.08
CA SER A 105 6.26 10.56 -11.15
C SER A 105 5.30 9.58 -11.83
N LEU A 106 5.71 8.93 -12.93
CA LEU A 106 4.90 7.90 -13.59
C LEU A 106 4.66 6.70 -12.68
N THR A 107 5.71 6.22 -12.00
CA THR A 107 5.61 5.10 -11.06
C THR A 107 4.72 5.47 -9.86
N ALA A 108 4.82 6.70 -9.36
CA ALA A 108 3.99 7.16 -8.26
C ALA A 108 2.51 7.22 -8.63
N LEU A 109 2.17 7.63 -9.86
CA LEU A 109 0.79 7.58 -10.35
C LEU A 109 0.29 6.16 -10.58
N TRP A 110 1.16 5.23 -10.99
CA TRP A 110 0.79 3.82 -11.08
C TRP A 110 0.44 3.22 -9.71
N CYS A 111 1.13 3.63 -8.64
CA CYS A 111 0.85 3.18 -7.28
C CYS A 111 -0.38 3.86 -6.62
N ALA A 112 -0.97 4.89 -7.24
CA ALA A 112 -2.01 5.75 -6.64
C ALA A 112 -3.42 5.23 -6.91
#